data_AF-A0A6N2CQQ4-F1
#
_entry.id   AF-A0A6N2CQQ4-F1
#
_cell.length_a   1.000
_cell.length_b   1.000
_cell.length_c   1.000
_cell.angle_alpha   90.00
_cell.angle_beta   90.00
_cell.angle_gamma   90.00
#
_symmetry.space_group_name_H-M   'P 1'
#
loop_
_entity.id
_entity.type
_entity.pdbx_description
1 polymer ?
#
loop_
_entity_poly.entity_id
_entity_poly.type
_entity_poly.pdbx_seq_one_letter_code
_entity_poly.pdbx_strand_id
1 'polypeptide(L)'
;MQYFRHLLWALALIGACIAALLYIRATPVFDAPGMMRTTSFILIGVFGFALIFLAPRSHKTSVTLILLCLPALLLRALLMPAPPSDDVNRYIWEGQLVRAGISPYAHTADAPEWQAYRNVYWENMNHRDQLTAYPPIAELLFAAATRSEEPISEWKRWVVGADLLILVGIVLLLRRRGMPLLYAGFYAFNPVVLIA
;
A
#
# COMPACT_ATOMS: atom_id res chain seq x y z
N MET A 1 30.20 -19.86 -3.29
CA MET A 1 29.45 -18.64 -3.73
C MET A 1 27.97 -18.63 -3.34
N GLN A 2 27.22 -19.73 -3.49
CA GLN A 2 25.77 -19.72 -3.20
C GLN A 2 25.44 -19.49 -1.72
N TYR A 3 26.16 -20.12 -0.78
CA TYR A 3 26.04 -19.85 0.67
C TYR A 3 26.19 -18.37 1.02
N PHE A 4 27.15 -17.69 0.41
CA PHE A 4 27.37 -16.25 0.62
C PHE A 4 26.18 -15.41 0.11
N ARG A 5 25.56 -15.79 -1.02
CA ARG A 5 24.33 -15.14 -1.51
C ARG A 5 23.14 -15.35 -0.57
N HIS A 6 22.99 -16.56 -0.01
CA HIS A 6 21.94 -16.82 0.98
C HIS A 6 22.08 -15.92 2.22
N LEU A 7 23.31 -15.79 2.74
CA LEU A 7 23.60 -14.92 3.87
C LEU A 7 23.29 -13.45 3.53
N LEU A 8 23.82 -12.94 2.42
CA LEU A 8 23.60 -11.55 2.01
C LEU A 8 22.12 -11.23 1.76
N TRP A 9 21.38 -12.16 1.15
CA TRP A 9 19.95 -12.02 0.93
C TRP A 9 19.16 -12.02 2.24
N ALA A 10 19.52 -12.90 3.20
CA ALA A 10 18.91 -12.92 4.52
C ALA A 10 19.19 -11.61 5.29
N LEU A 11 20.40 -11.08 5.21
CA LEU A 11 20.75 -9.79 5.79
C LEU A 11 19.96 -8.64 5.14
N ALA A 12 19.77 -8.67 3.82
CA ALA A 12 18.91 -7.69 3.13
C ALA A 12 17.45 -7.78 3.60
N LEU A 13 16.92 -9.00 3.80
CA LEU A 13 15.56 -9.19 4.32
C LEU A 13 15.42 -8.65 5.74
N ILE A 14 16.38 -8.96 6.62
CA ILE A 14 16.40 -8.44 7.99
C ILE A 14 16.49 -6.91 7.98
N GLY A 15 17.35 -6.34 7.14
CA GLY A 15 17.48 -4.90 6.95
C GLY A 15 16.16 -4.25 6.49
N ALA A 16 15.47 -4.84 5.53
CA ALA A 16 14.17 -4.36 5.06
C ALA A 16 13.11 -4.40 6.18
N CYS A 17 13.06 -5.49 6.96
CA CYS A 17 12.14 -5.61 8.10
C CYS A 17 12.43 -4.57 9.19
N ILE A 18 13.71 -4.35 9.53
CA ILE A 18 14.10 -3.33 10.51
C ILE A 18 13.72 -1.93 10.00
N ALA A 19 14.01 -1.63 8.74
CA ALA A 19 13.65 -0.35 8.12
C ALA A 19 12.13 -0.13 8.12
N ALA A 20 11.33 -1.17 7.82
CA ALA A 20 9.87 -1.11 7.90
C ALA A 20 9.37 -0.81 9.32
N LEU A 21 9.93 -1.48 10.34
CA LEU A 21 9.58 -1.24 11.74
C LEU A 21 9.97 0.17 12.20
N LEU A 22 11.15 0.65 11.80
CA LEU A 22 11.59 2.03 12.07
C LEU A 22 10.70 3.06 11.37
N TYR A 23 10.26 2.78 10.13
CA TYR A 23 9.33 3.62 9.40
C TYR A 23 8.01 3.78 10.17
N ILE A 24 7.40 2.69 10.64
CA ILE A 24 6.15 2.72 11.42
C ILE A 24 6.35 3.52 12.71
N ARG A 25 7.44 3.25 13.43
CA ARG A 25 7.75 4.00 14.67
C ARG A 25 7.96 5.49 14.41
N ALA A 26 8.52 5.86 13.26
CA ALA A 26 8.76 7.24 12.87
C ALA A 26 7.50 7.97 12.37
N THR A 27 6.44 7.24 12.04
CA THR A 27 5.27 7.77 11.33
C THR A 27 4.02 7.58 12.20
N PRO A 28 3.80 8.44 13.22
CA PRO A 28 2.60 8.38 14.04
C PRO A 28 1.35 8.83 13.28
N VAL A 29 1.53 9.73 12.30
CA VAL A 29 0.53 10.20 11.34
C VAL A 29 1.19 10.23 9.97
N PHE A 30 0.44 10.00 8.89
CA PHE A 30 0.98 9.87 7.54
C PHE A 30 1.82 11.07 7.09
N ASP A 31 1.38 12.29 7.38
CA ASP A 31 2.07 13.53 6.98
C ASP A 31 3.17 13.98 7.94
N ALA A 32 3.51 13.17 8.96
CA ALA A 32 4.58 13.53 9.89
C ALA A 32 5.91 13.70 9.14
N PRO A 33 6.52 14.90 9.15
CA PRO A 33 7.85 15.10 8.58
C PRO A 33 8.90 14.53 9.54
N GLY A 34 9.97 13.93 9.02
CA GLY A 34 11.04 13.46 9.88
C GLY A 34 12.17 12.74 9.16
N MET A 35 13.41 13.06 9.54
CA MET A 35 14.60 12.43 8.97
C MET A 35 14.60 10.90 9.16
N MET A 36 14.09 10.41 10.29
CA MET A 36 13.99 8.96 10.54
C MET A 36 13.01 8.28 9.58
N ARG A 37 11.87 8.91 9.28
CA ARG A 37 10.89 8.41 8.31
C ARG A 37 11.50 8.36 6.91
N THR A 38 12.11 9.47 6.46
CA THR A 38 12.73 9.57 5.13
C THR A 38 13.88 8.57 4.97
N THR A 39 14.76 8.47 5.95
CA THR A 39 15.87 7.51 5.90
C THR A 39 15.36 6.07 5.90
N SER A 40 14.36 5.75 6.73
CA SER A 40 13.77 4.39 6.75
C SER A 40 13.09 4.05 5.41
N PHE A 41 12.38 5.00 4.80
CA PHE A 41 11.79 4.85 3.46
C PHE A 41 12.85 4.51 2.40
N ILE A 42 13.97 5.26 2.39
CA ILE A 42 15.08 5.01 1.47
C ILE A 42 15.70 3.63 1.74
N LEU A 43 15.90 3.26 3.00
CA LEU A 43 16.48 1.97 3.39
C LEU A 43 15.58 0.79 2.97
N ILE A 44 14.25 0.91 3.08
CA ILE A 44 13.30 -0.09 2.54
C ILE A 44 13.56 -0.29 1.04
N GLY A 45 13.72 0.80 0.28
CA GLY A 45 14.05 0.73 -1.14
C GLY A 45 15.40 0.06 -1.42
N VAL A 46 16.46 0.48 -0.72
CA VAL A 46 17.81 -0.08 -0.89
C VAL A 46 17.83 -1.58 -0.59
N PHE A 47 17.24 -2.01 0.53
CA PHE A 47 17.15 -3.43 0.86
C PHE A 47 16.21 -4.18 -0.08
N GLY A 48 15.12 -3.55 -0.54
CA GLY A 48 14.24 -4.09 -1.56
C GLY A 48 14.96 -4.40 -2.88
N PHE A 49 15.79 -3.47 -3.37
CA PHE A 49 16.67 -3.72 -4.53
C PHE A 49 17.67 -4.85 -4.24
N ALA A 50 18.26 -4.88 -3.04
CA ALA A 50 19.18 -5.94 -2.64
C ALA A 50 18.50 -7.32 -2.63
N LEU A 51 17.24 -7.44 -2.21
CA LEU A 51 16.46 -8.68 -2.25
C LEU A 51 16.32 -9.25 -3.67
N ILE A 52 16.27 -8.39 -4.69
CA ILE A 52 16.19 -8.79 -6.11
C ILE A 52 17.54 -9.33 -6.58
N PHE A 53 18.61 -8.54 -6.42
CA PHE A 53 19.91 -8.85 -7.02
C PHE A 53 20.74 -9.87 -6.24
N LEU A 54 20.54 -9.96 -4.92
CA LEU A 54 21.23 -10.91 -4.05
C LEU A 54 20.46 -12.23 -3.91
N ALA A 55 19.24 -12.33 -4.44
CA ALA A 55 18.44 -13.55 -4.43
C ALA A 55 19.28 -14.78 -4.79
N PRO A 56 19.16 -15.88 -4.03
CA PRO A 56 19.77 -17.15 -4.38
C PRO A 56 19.31 -17.60 -5.77
N ARG A 57 20.25 -18.09 -6.58
CA ARG A 57 19.93 -18.60 -7.92
C ARG A 57 19.25 -19.96 -7.79
N SER A 58 18.16 -20.14 -8.53
CA SER A 58 17.43 -21.41 -8.63
C SER A 58 16.83 -21.54 -10.01
N HIS A 59 16.87 -22.75 -10.57
CA HIS A 59 16.16 -23.11 -11.81
C HIS A 59 14.69 -23.50 -11.56
N LYS A 60 14.32 -23.74 -10.29
CA LYS A 60 12.95 -24.11 -9.92
C LYS A 60 12.10 -22.86 -9.74
N THR A 61 11.09 -22.70 -10.58
CA THR A 61 10.12 -21.60 -10.52
C THR A 61 9.49 -21.45 -9.13
N SER A 62 9.16 -22.56 -8.46
CA SER A 62 8.57 -22.52 -7.12
C SER A 62 9.49 -21.84 -6.09
N VAL A 63 10.78 -22.13 -6.13
CA VAL A 63 11.78 -21.49 -5.24
C VAL A 63 11.88 -20.00 -5.54
N THR A 64 11.92 -19.61 -6.83
CA THR A 64 11.93 -18.20 -7.24
C THR A 64 10.70 -17.45 -6.74
N LEU A 65 9.51 -18.08 -6.84
CA LEU A 65 8.27 -17.50 -6.32
C LEU A 65 8.29 -17.39 -4.80
N ILE A 66 8.83 -18.37 -4.06
CA ILE A 66 8.97 -18.26 -2.60
C ILE A 66 9.90 -17.10 -2.22
N LEU A 67 11.05 -16.99 -2.88
CA LEU A 67 12.03 -15.90 -2.65
C LEU A 67 11.46 -14.51 -2.97
N LEU A 68 10.43 -14.43 -3.82
CA LEU A 68 9.71 -13.19 -4.13
C LEU A 68 8.56 -12.95 -3.15
N CYS A 69 7.62 -13.90 -3.08
CA CYS A 69 6.33 -13.71 -2.42
C CYS A 69 6.46 -13.69 -0.89
N LEU A 70 7.33 -14.50 -0.29
CA LEU A 70 7.44 -14.56 1.16
C LEU A 70 7.95 -13.23 1.75
N PRO A 71 9.04 -12.62 1.25
CA PRO A 71 9.41 -11.25 1.65
C PRO A 71 8.33 -10.22 1.32
N ALA A 72 7.69 -10.32 0.15
CA ALA A 72 6.69 -9.34 -0.28
C ALA A 72 5.49 -9.30 0.67
N LEU A 73 4.99 -10.47 1.07
CA LEU A 73 3.90 -10.62 2.04
C LEU A 73 4.34 -10.20 3.44
N LEU A 74 5.57 -10.56 3.86
CA LEU A 74 6.10 -10.18 5.16
C LEU A 74 6.19 -8.65 5.31
N LEU A 75 6.75 -7.95 4.33
CA LEU A 75 6.89 -6.49 4.38
C LEU A 75 5.53 -5.78 4.40
N ARG A 76 4.56 -6.27 3.61
CA ARG A 76 3.17 -5.76 3.64
C ARG A 76 2.52 -5.98 5.00
N ALA A 77 2.67 -7.17 5.58
CA ALA A 77 2.13 -7.48 6.90
C ALA A 77 2.75 -6.61 8.00
N LEU A 78 4.07 -6.39 7.94
CA LEU A 78 4.76 -5.50 8.88
C LEU A 78 4.27 -4.06 8.74
N LEU A 79 4.08 -3.56 7.52
CA LEU A 79 3.67 -2.18 7.24
C LEU A 79 2.16 -1.94 7.36
N MET A 80 1.33 -2.98 7.47
CA MET A 80 -0.12 -2.86 7.63
C MET A 80 -0.59 -1.87 8.73
N PRO A 81 0.08 -1.78 9.89
CA PRO A 81 -0.27 -0.82 10.94
C PRO A 81 0.15 0.63 10.66
N ALA A 82 0.92 0.91 9.59
CA ALA A 82 1.31 2.28 9.25
C ALA A 82 0.06 3.15 9.06
N PRO A 83 0.05 4.42 9.50
CA PRO A 83 -1.12 5.27 9.37
C PRO A 83 -1.48 5.45 7.89
N PRO A 84 -2.77 5.36 7.53
CA PRO A 84 -3.20 5.62 6.16
C PRO A 84 -3.01 7.10 5.80
N SER A 85 -3.00 7.40 4.50
CA SER A 85 -3.11 8.79 4.02
C SER A 85 -4.34 9.50 4.61
N ASP A 86 -4.20 10.80 4.78
CA ASP A 86 -5.25 11.74 5.15
C ASP A 86 -6.47 11.72 4.20
N ASP A 87 -6.27 11.39 2.91
CA ASP A 87 -7.33 11.21 1.91
C ASP A 87 -8.29 10.05 2.26
N VAL A 88 -7.91 9.10 3.11
CA VAL A 88 -8.77 7.96 3.46
C VAL A 88 -10.07 8.41 4.13
N ASN A 89 -10.03 9.52 4.86
CA ASN A 89 -11.24 10.12 5.42
C ASN A 89 -12.21 10.59 4.33
N ARG A 90 -11.67 11.14 3.24
CA ARG A 90 -12.46 11.56 2.09
C ARG A 90 -13.07 10.36 1.38
N TYR A 91 -12.28 9.31 1.12
CA TYR A 91 -12.77 8.06 0.53
C TYR A 91 -13.96 7.51 1.31
N ILE A 92 -13.81 7.37 2.63
CA ILE A 92 -14.84 6.78 3.48
C ILE A 92 -16.10 7.65 3.48
N TRP A 93 -15.95 8.97 3.60
CA TRP A 93 -17.09 9.88 3.65
C TRP A 93 -17.84 9.95 2.30
N GLU A 94 -17.14 10.12 1.18
CA GLU A 94 -17.76 10.13 -0.16
C GLU A 94 -18.39 8.76 -0.48
N GLY A 95 -17.75 7.66 -0.09
CA GLY A 95 -18.31 6.31 -0.19
C GLY A 95 -19.61 6.13 0.61
N GLN A 96 -19.74 6.76 1.79
CA GLN A 96 -20.97 6.75 2.57
C GLN A 96 -22.11 7.52 1.88
N LEU A 97 -21.81 8.66 1.25
CA LEU A 97 -22.78 9.39 0.42
C LEU A 97 -23.27 8.53 -0.74
N VAL A 98 -22.34 7.91 -1.47
CA VAL A 98 -22.66 7.05 -2.61
C VAL A 98 -23.54 5.87 -2.18
N ARG A 99 -23.26 5.26 -1.01
CA ARG A 99 -24.13 4.22 -0.43
C ARG A 99 -25.53 4.71 -0.09
N ALA A 100 -25.66 5.99 0.29
CA ALA A 100 -26.95 6.62 0.54
C ALA A 100 -27.67 7.06 -0.76
N GLY A 101 -27.11 6.78 -1.94
CA GLY A 101 -27.66 7.19 -3.23
C GLY A 101 -27.41 8.66 -3.57
N ILE A 102 -26.46 9.30 -2.88
CA ILE A 102 -26.13 10.71 -3.02
C ILE A 102 -24.87 10.85 -3.89
N SER A 103 -24.92 11.78 -4.83
CA SER A 103 -23.78 12.06 -5.70
C SER A 103 -22.79 13.00 -4.99
N PRO A 104 -21.54 12.58 -4.73
CA PRO A 104 -20.55 13.43 -4.06
C PRO A 104 -20.08 14.58 -4.98
N TYR A 105 -20.29 14.45 -6.29
CA TYR A 105 -19.91 15.44 -7.30
C TYR A 105 -20.77 16.71 -7.33
N ALA A 106 -21.92 16.73 -6.63
CA ALA A 106 -22.88 17.83 -6.71
C ALA A 106 -22.39 19.10 -6.01
N HIS A 107 -21.69 18.95 -4.88
CA HIS A 107 -21.22 20.07 -4.06
C HIS A 107 -19.89 19.70 -3.38
N THR A 108 -19.10 20.71 -3.00
CA THR A 108 -17.92 20.53 -2.15
C THR A 108 -18.31 19.96 -0.79
N ALA A 109 -17.39 19.28 -0.10
CA ALA A 109 -17.71 18.59 1.16
C ALA A 109 -18.10 19.57 2.28
N ASP A 110 -17.65 20.82 2.23
CA ASP A 110 -18.00 21.88 3.19
C ASP A 110 -19.34 22.58 2.92
N ALA A 111 -20.03 22.23 1.83
CA ALA A 111 -21.31 22.82 1.46
C ALA A 111 -22.40 22.56 2.54
N PRO A 112 -23.34 23.50 2.74
CA PRO A 112 -24.39 23.37 3.74
C PRO A 112 -25.34 22.19 3.45
N GLU A 113 -25.50 21.80 2.19
CA GLU A 113 -26.31 20.65 1.74
C GLU A 113 -25.87 19.35 2.41
N TRP A 114 -24.59 19.24 2.75
CA TRP A 114 -24.00 18.06 3.39
C TRP A 114 -23.97 18.11 4.91
N GLN A 115 -24.58 19.11 5.55
CA GLN A 115 -24.56 19.26 7.00
C GLN A 115 -25.06 18.01 7.75
N ALA A 116 -26.09 17.34 7.23
CA ALA A 116 -26.64 16.11 7.81
C ALA A 116 -25.72 14.88 7.68
N TYR A 117 -24.70 14.95 6.82
CA TYR A 117 -23.76 13.85 6.55
C TYR A 117 -22.38 14.09 7.17
N ARG A 118 -22.18 15.17 7.93
CA ARG A 118 -20.93 15.44 8.62
C ARG A 118 -20.76 14.47 9.80
N ASN A 119 -19.62 13.79 9.83
CA ASN A 119 -19.27 12.81 10.85
C ASN A 119 -17.76 12.85 11.13
N VAL A 120 -17.25 11.90 11.91
CA VAL A 120 -15.83 11.83 12.28
C VAL A 120 -14.89 11.79 11.07
N TYR A 121 -15.30 11.18 9.95
CA TYR A 121 -14.47 11.17 8.73
C TYR A 121 -14.48 12.54 8.07
N TRP A 122 -15.62 13.21 7.99
CA TRP A 122 -15.68 14.60 7.56
C TRP A 122 -14.83 15.52 8.44
N GLU A 123 -14.83 15.34 9.76
CA GLU A 123 -14.02 16.13 10.72
C GLU A 123 -12.50 15.94 10.56
N ASN A 124 -12.07 14.79 10.06
CA ASN A 124 -10.66 14.49 9.81
C ASN A 124 -10.26 14.60 8.33
N MET A 125 -11.20 14.97 7.45
CA MET A 125 -10.97 15.15 6.02
C MET A 125 -10.08 16.36 5.72
N ASN A 126 -9.16 16.20 4.78
CA ASN A 126 -8.48 17.32 4.14
C ASN A 126 -9.36 17.93 3.01
N HIS A 127 -8.97 19.08 2.45
CA HIS A 127 -9.54 19.62 1.20
C HIS A 127 -11.08 19.65 1.07
N ARG A 128 -11.81 20.01 2.13
CA ARG A 128 -13.29 20.00 2.14
C ARG A 128 -13.91 20.99 1.16
N ASP A 129 -13.16 22.02 0.83
CA ASP A 129 -13.45 23.07 -0.15
C ASP A 129 -13.31 22.62 -1.60
N GLN A 130 -12.85 21.38 -1.84
CA GLN A 130 -12.65 20.83 -3.18
C GLN A 130 -13.74 19.83 -3.56
N LEU A 131 -14.12 19.84 -4.84
CA LEU A 131 -15.00 18.84 -5.44
C LEU A 131 -14.34 17.47 -5.49
N THR A 132 -15.17 16.42 -5.54
CA THR A 132 -14.72 15.04 -5.71
C THR A 132 -13.82 14.89 -6.93
N ALA A 133 -12.57 14.53 -6.71
CA ALA A 133 -11.56 14.34 -7.77
C ALA A 133 -11.55 12.90 -8.32
N TYR A 134 -12.19 11.96 -7.62
CA TYR A 134 -12.11 10.53 -7.94
C TYR A 134 -13.14 10.14 -9.00
N PRO A 135 -12.78 9.24 -9.95
CA PRO A 135 -13.72 8.80 -10.98
C PRO A 135 -14.83 7.93 -10.38
N PRO A 136 -16.00 7.80 -11.04
CA PRO A 136 -17.16 7.07 -10.47
C PRO A 136 -16.87 5.63 -10.05
N ILE A 137 -15.95 4.95 -10.73
CA ILE A 137 -15.58 3.59 -10.37
C ILE A 137 -14.80 3.52 -9.04
N ALA A 138 -14.04 4.56 -8.70
CA ALA A 138 -13.36 4.67 -7.40
C ALA A 138 -14.37 4.92 -6.29
N GLU A 139 -15.35 5.80 -6.52
CA GLU A 139 -16.46 6.03 -5.58
C GLU A 139 -17.25 4.77 -5.25
N LEU A 140 -17.47 3.89 -6.23
CA LEU A 140 -18.10 2.59 -6.00
C LEU A 140 -17.25 1.67 -5.11
N LEU A 141 -15.92 1.74 -5.23
CA LEU A 141 -15.00 0.99 -4.36
C LEU A 141 -14.98 1.56 -2.94
N PHE A 142 -15.00 2.88 -2.79
CA PHE A 142 -15.12 3.53 -1.50
C PHE A 142 -16.45 3.16 -0.81
N ALA A 143 -17.55 3.21 -1.56
CA ALA A 143 -18.85 2.73 -1.11
C ALA A 143 -18.81 1.24 -0.73
N ALA A 144 -18.03 0.42 -1.42
CA ALA A 144 -17.87 -0.97 -1.04
C ALA A 144 -17.08 -1.17 0.26
N ALA A 145 -16.06 -0.34 0.50
CA ALA A 145 -15.18 -0.40 1.67
C ALA A 145 -15.79 0.19 2.95
N THR A 146 -16.95 0.84 2.85
CA THR A 146 -17.66 1.46 3.99
C THR A 146 -18.75 0.56 4.57
N ARG A 147 -18.78 -0.73 4.19
CA ARG A 147 -19.82 -1.68 4.63
C ARG A 147 -19.59 -2.23 6.03
N SER A 148 -18.35 -2.32 6.48
CA SER A 148 -18.02 -2.76 7.83
C SER A 148 -18.05 -1.62 8.86
N GLU A 149 -18.01 -2.02 10.14
CA GLU A 149 -17.86 -1.13 11.29
C GLU A 149 -16.44 -0.54 11.40
N GLU A 150 -15.47 -1.07 10.63
CA GLU A 150 -14.10 -0.55 10.54
C GLU A 150 -13.71 -0.15 9.09
N PRO A 151 -14.28 0.94 8.53
CA PRO A 151 -14.06 1.33 7.14
C PRO A 151 -12.59 1.54 6.76
N ILE A 152 -11.75 2.06 7.67
CA ILE A 152 -10.32 2.27 7.41
C ILE A 152 -9.59 0.93 7.25
N SER A 153 -9.84 -0.01 8.17
CA SER A 153 -9.27 -1.36 8.11
C SER A 153 -9.75 -2.09 6.85
N GLU A 154 -11.02 -1.93 6.49
CA GLU A 154 -11.60 -2.51 5.28
C GLU A 154 -10.98 -1.92 4.02
N TRP A 155 -10.86 -0.60 3.92
CA TRP A 155 -10.18 0.09 2.83
C TRP A 155 -8.75 -0.44 2.62
N LYS A 156 -7.97 -0.54 3.70
CA LYS A 156 -6.61 -1.11 3.63
C LYS A 156 -6.59 -2.54 3.07
N ARG A 157 -7.55 -3.39 3.45
CA ARG A 157 -7.65 -4.76 2.91
C ARG A 157 -7.96 -4.76 1.42
N TRP A 158 -8.84 -3.87 0.96
CA TRP A 158 -9.13 -3.71 -0.48
C TRP A 158 -7.87 -3.28 -1.26
N VAL A 159 -7.15 -2.28 -0.75
CA VAL A 159 -5.90 -1.79 -1.38
C VAL A 159 -4.84 -2.89 -1.43
N VAL A 160 -4.59 -3.59 -0.31
CA VAL A 160 -3.63 -4.71 -0.27
C VAL A 160 -4.05 -5.84 -1.21
N GLY A 161 -5.35 -6.15 -1.28
CA GLY A 161 -5.87 -7.14 -2.22
C GLY A 161 -5.62 -6.76 -3.69
N ALA A 162 -5.89 -5.50 -4.05
CA ALA A 162 -5.63 -4.97 -5.39
C ALA A 162 -4.13 -4.95 -5.72
N ASP A 163 -3.29 -4.53 -4.79
CA ASP A 163 -1.82 -4.55 -4.91
C ASP A 163 -1.29 -5.98 -5.16
N LEU A 164 -1.75 -6.97 -4.38
CA LEU A 164 -1.36 -8.36 -4.58
C LEU A 164 -1.85 -8.92 -5.93
N LEU A 165 -3.03 -8.50 -6.39
CA LEU A 165 -3.53 -8.87 -7.72
C LEU A 165 -2.65 -8.28 -8.84
N ILE A 166 -2.20 -7.03 -8.69
CA ILE A 166 -1.23 -6.41 -9.61
C ILE A 166 0.08 -7.19 -9.62
N LEU A 167 0.61 -7.56 -8.45
CA LEU A 167 1.81 -8.38 -8.34
C LEU A 167 1.66 -9.72 -9.07
N VAL A 168 0.52 -10.41 -8.90
CA VAL A 168 0.21 -11.63 -9.66
C VAL A 168 0.21 -11.36 -11.16
N GLY A 169 -0.44 -10.28 -11.60
CA GLY A 169 -0.46 -9.85 -13.01
C GLY A 169 0.95 -9.64 -13.58
N ILE A 170 1.82 -8.96 -12.84
CA ILE A 170 3.23 -8.72 -13.22
C ILE A 170 3.98 -10.05 -13.33
N VAL A 171 3.83 -10.96 -12.37
CA VAL A 171 4.46 -12.30 -12.42
C VAL A 171 3.98 -13.09 -13.65
N LEU A 172 2.67 -13.06 -13.95
CA LEU A 172 2.11 -13.72 -15.13
C LEU A 172 2.64 -13.11 -16.42
N LEU A 173 2.76 -11.78 -16.49
CA LEU A 173 3.31 -11.07 -17.65
C LEU A 173 4.79 -11.43 -17.87
N LEU A 174 5.62 -11.39 -16.82
CA LEU A 174 7.03 -11.76 -16.90
C LEU A 174 7.19 -13.21 -17.35
N ARG A 175 6.37 -14.13 -16.81
CA ARG A 175 6.36 -15.54 -17.23
C ARG A 175 6.04 -15.67 -18.72
N ARG A 176 5.01 -14.97 -19.21
CA ARG A 176 4.65 -14.98 -20.64
C ARG A 176 5.72 -14.38 -21.54
N ARG A 177 6.49 -13.42 -21.04
CA ARG A 177 7.60 -12.79 -21.77
C ARG A 177 8.93 -13.55 -21.65
N GLY A 178 8.97 -14.67 -20.93
CA GLY A 178 10.21 -15.43 -20.70
C GLY A 178 11.24 -14.66 -19.85
N MET A 179 10.80 -13.66 -19.09
CA MET A 179 11.67 -12.81 -18.29
C MET A 179 11.87 -13.38 -16.87
N PRO A 180 12.95 -13.02 -16.17
CA PRO A 180 13.16 -13.43 -14.78
C PRO A 180 12.02 -12.99 -13.86
N LEU A 181 11.36 -13.94 -13.19
CA LEU A 181 10.22 -13.64 -12.31
C LEU A 181 10.58 -12.74 -11.11
N LEU A 182 11.85 -12.77 -10.67
CA LEU A 182 12.35 -11.88 -9.62
C LEU A 182 12.27 -10.39 -9.99
N TYR A 183 12.12 -10.04 -11.27
CA TYR A 183 11.89 -8.64 -11.67
C TYR A 183 10.53 -8.11 -11.20
N ALA A 184 9.58 -8.98 -10.85
CA ALA A 184 8.38 -8.55 -10.12
C ALA A 184 8.74 -7.91 -8.77
N GLY A 185 9.92 -8.19 -8.21
CA GLY A 185 10.44 -7.54 -7.01
C GLY A 185 10.63 -6.03 -7.15
N PHE A 186 10.82 -5.49 -8.37
CA PHE A 186 10.87 -4.03 -8.58
C PHE A 186 9.53 -3.36 -8.27
N TYR A 187 8.43 -4.11 -8.34
CA TYR A 187 7.13 -3.67 -7.86
C TYR A 187 6.95 -4.10 -6.39
N ALA A 188 7.17 -5.37 -6.08
CA ALA A 188 6.86 -5.96 -4.78
C ALA A 188 7.62 -5.33 -3.59
N PHE A 189 8.84 -4.84 -3.83
CA PHE A 189 9.72 -4.25 -2.81
C PHE A 189 9.91 -2.74 -2.99
N ASN A 190 9.14 -2.10 -3.88
CA ASN A 190 9.19 -0.66 -4.05
C ASN A 190 8.61 0.01 -2.79
N PRO A 191 9.34 0.91 -2.11
CA PRO A 191 8.86 1.56 -0.90
C PRO A 191 7.61 2.42 -1.16
N VAL A 192 7.43 2.96 -2.38
CA VAL A 192 6.20 3.66 -2.77
C VAL A 192 5.01 2.70 -2.75
N VAL A 193 5.14 1.54 -3.39
CA VAL A 193 4.06 0.53 -3.45
C VAL A 193 3.76 -0.06 -2.08
N LEU A 194 4.78 -0.23 -1.24
CA LEU A 194 4.63 -0.81 0.10
C LEU A 194 3.96 0.11 1.13
N ILE A 195 4.00 1.44 0.90
CA ILE A 195 3.60 2.45 1.87
C ILE A 195 2.40 3.28 1.41
N ALA A 196 2.18 3.40 0.09
CA ALA A 196 1.04 4.11 -0.50
C ALA A 196 -0.30 3.41 -0.22
#